data_AF-A0A529TAR1-F1
#
_entry.id   AF-A0A529TAR1-F1
#
_cell.length_a   1.000
_cell.length_b   1.000
_cell.length_c   1.000
_cell.angle_alpha   90.00
_cell.angle_beta   90.00
_cell.angle_gamma   90.00
#
_symmetry.space_group_name_H-M   'P 1'
#
loop_
_entity.id
_entity.type
_entity.pdbx_description
1 polymer ?
#
loop_
_entity_poly.entity_id
_entity_poly.type
_entity_poly.pdbx_seq_one_letter_code
_entity_poly.pdbx_strand_id
1 'polypeptide(L)'
;MAPYRTYAMAFDIERGILPDALYWDMDDPYYYVRLNPGPSETDCLIAGGRDHKSGEADDGEARFTALEAWIRALVPDLGRERARWSGQVLDTIDYCGFIGRSPGNGNVFIATGDSGQGMTHGALAGLLIRDLIVEGSNPWEAVYAPDRTPPAAFAQYVNENLTTVKNVAGYLLPGEIKSADDLKPGEGGILQD
;
A
#
# COMPACT_ATOMS: atom_id res chain seq x y z
N MET A 1 -0.96 -10.58 7.35
CA MET A 1 -0.91 -9.36 6.53
C MET A 1 -0.79 -8.17 7.45
N ALA A 2 -0.03 -7.16 7.06
CA ALA A 2 0.13 -5.92 7.82
C ALA A 2 -0.30 -4.72 6.95
N PRO A 3 -1.05 -3.75 7.51
CA PRO A 3 -1.42 -2.55 6.77
C PRO A 3 -0.26 -1.55 6.74
N TYR A 4 0.14 -1.13 5.56
CA TYR A 4 1.11 -0.05 5.35
C TYR A 4 0.41 1.16 4.72
N ARG A 5 0.85 2.36 5.09
CA ARG A 5 0.45 3.60 4.46
C ARG A 5 1.54 4.00 3.47
N THR A 6 1.13 4.23 2.23
CA THR A 6 2.01 4.66 1.13
C THR A 6 1.63 6.07 0.68
N TYR A 7 2.60 6.80 0.14
CA TYR A 7 2.46 8.21 -0.28
C TYR A 7 2.75 8.34 -1.76
N ALA A 8 2.02 9.23 -2.43
CA ALA A 8 2.26 9.53 -3.83
C ALA A 8 1.96 11.00 -4.15
N MET A 9 2.71 11.53 -5.11
CA MET A 9 2.59 12.89 -5.63
C MET A 9 2.61 12.86 -7.15
N ALA A 10 1.81 13.73 -7.76
CA ALA A 10 1.70 13.90 -9.20
C ALA A 10 2.20 15.27 -9.61
N PHE A 11 3.02 15.35 -10.65
CA PHE A 11 3.63 16.57 -11.17
C PHE A 11 3.45 16.70 -12.67
N ASP A 12 3.43 17.94 -13.15
CA ASP A 12 3.58 18.25 -14.57
C ASP A 12 5.00 17.92 -15.05
N ILE A 13 5.12 17.31 -16.24
CA ILE A 13 6.39 17.17 -16.95
C ILE A 13 6.16 17.32 -18.46
N GLU A 14 7.13 17.90 -19.17
CA GLU A 14 7.07 17.98 -20.63
C GLU A 14 7.15 16.57 -21.24
N ARG A 15 6.27 16.29 -22.20
CA ARG A 15 6.18 14.98 -22.86
C ARG A 15 7.51 14.66 -23.55
N GLY A 16 7.97 13.41 -23.37
CA GLY A 16 9.16 12.90 -24.06
C GLY A 16 10.50 13.28 -23.41
N ILE A 17 10.52 14.06 -22.33
CA ILE A 17 11.73 14.31 -21.54
C ILE A 17 12.23 13.05 -20.85
N LEU A 18 11.32 12.20 -20.36
CA LEU A 18 11.63 10.93 -19.75
C LEU A 18 11.06 9.76 -20.58
N PRO A 19 11.75 8.61 -20.63
CA PRO A 19 11.17 7.40 -21.21
C PRO A 19 9.91 6.96 -20.45
N ASP A 20 8.92 6.45 -21.19
CA ASP A 20 7.74 5.82 -20.59
C ASP A 20 8.13 4.48 -19.93
N ALA A 21 8.30 4.53 -18.61
CA ALA A 21 8.72 3.41 -17.80
C ALA A 21 8.27 3.57 -16.34
N LEU A 22 8.22 2.44 -15.64
CA LEU A 22 8.08 2.36 -14.20
C LEU A 22 9.46 2.05 -13.60
N TYR A 23 9.97 2.96 -12.79
CA TYR A 23 11.22 2.82 -12.05
C TYR A 23 10.92 2.67 -10.57
N TRP A 24 11.70 1.84 -9.87
CA TRP A 24 11.72 1.77 -8.41
C TRP A 24 13.12 1.39 -7.94
N ASP A 25 13.47 1.79 -6.72
CA ASP A 25 14.70 1.36 -6.06
C ASP A 25 14.47 0.13 -5.17
N MET A 26 15.54 -0.35 -4.56
CA MET A 26 15.52 -1.48 -3.62
C MET A 26 15.75 -1.03 -2.17
N ASP A 27 15.58 0.27 -1.89
CA ASP A 27 15.79 0.83 -0.56
C ASP A 27 14.59 0.52 0.35
N ASP A 28 14.78 0.66 1.66
CA ASP A 28 13.70 0.60 2.65
C ASP A 28 13.78 1.82 3.58
N PRO A 29 12.83 2.76 3.48
CA PRO A 29 11.68 2.75 2.58
C PRO A 29 12.04 3.08 1.12
N TYR A 30 11.38 2.40 0.17
CA TYR A 30 11.61 2.55 -1.27
C TYR A 30 10.99 3.83 -1.85
N TYR A 31 11.43 4.15 -3.07
CA TYR A 31 10.77 5.10 -3.97
C TYR A 31 10.43 4.46 -5.32
N TYR A 32 9.38 4.97 -5.97
CA TYR A 32 9.04 4.64 -7.36
C TYR A 32 8.63 5.87 -8.16
N VAL A 33 8.80 5.81 -9.47
CA VAL A 33 8.38 6.83 -10.44
C VAL A 33 7.76 6.17 -11.65
N ARG A 34 6.64 6.70 -12.11
CA ARG A 34 6.04 6.34 -13.40
C ARG A 34 5.48 7.56 -14.11
N LEU A 35 5.31 7.43 -15.42
CA LEU A 35 4.55 8.40 -16.19
C LEU A 35 3.11 7.94 -16.36
N ASN A 36 2.21 8.91 -16.43
CA ASN A 36 0.86 8.74 -16.91
C ASN A 36 0.62 9.77 -18.02
N PRO A 37 0.20 9.35 -19.23
CA PRO A 37 -0.04 10.26 -20.33
C PRO A 37 -0.98 11.40 -19.94
N GLY A 38 -0.54 12.64 -20.15
CA GLY A 38 -1.35 13.83 -19.94
C GLY A 38 -1.94 14.38 -21.24
N PRO A 39 -2.64 15.53 -21.19
CA PRO A 39 -3.15 16.18 -22.39
C PRO A 39 -2.00 16.87 -23.17
N SER A 40 -2.08 16.84 -24.50
CA SER A 40 -1.19 17.57 -25.42
C SER A 40 0.30 17.29 -25.13
N GLU A 41 1.15 18.30 -25.04
CA GLU A 41 2.60 18.22 -24.82
C GLU A 41 3.03 18.00 -23.35
N THR A 42 2.10 17.67 -22.45
CA THR A 42 2.41 17.42 -21.04
C THR A 42 2.04 16.01 -20.62
N ASP A 43 2.94 15.38 -19.86
CA ASP A 43 2.68 14.16 -19.12
C ASP A 43 2.53 14.44 -17.62
N CYS A 44 2.02 13.44 -16.91
CA CYS A 44 1.93 13.45 -15.47
C CYS A 44 2.99 12.49 -14.90
N LEU A 45 3.99 13.02 -14.21
CA LEU A 45 4.94 12.20 -13.46
C LEU A 45 4.33 11.88 -12.10
N ILE A 46 4.24 10.60 -11.76
CA ILE A 46 3.81 10.14 -10.44
C ILE A 46 5.03 9.57 -9.72
N ALA A 47 5.39 10.19 -8.60
CA ALA A 47 6.40 9.68 -7.68
C ALA A 47 5.70 9.17 -6.41
N GLY A 48 6.19 8.08 -5.83
CA GLY A 48 5.63 7.55 -4.58
C GLY A 48 6.59 6.67 -3.81
N GLY A 49 6.11 6.14 -2.69
CA GLY A 49 6.85 5.29 -1.75
C GLY A 49 6.82 5.88 -0.35
N ARG A 50 7.94 5.76 0.37
CA ARG A 50 8.06 6.21 1.77
C ARG A 50 7.03 5.57 2.69
N ASP A 51 6.81 4.28 2.48
CA ASP A 51 5.80 3.52 3.19
C ASP A 51 6.16 3.40 4.69
N HIS A 52 5.14 3.23 5.52
CA HIS A 52 5.30 2.83 6.92
C HIS A 52 4.07 2.09 7.39
N LYS A 53 4.20 1.35 8.50
CA LYS A 53 3.06 0.63 9.05
C LYS A 53 1.96 1.61 9.47
N SER A 54 0.73 1.33 9.06
CA SER A 54 -0.43 2.18 9.37
C SER A 54 -0.63 2.29 10.88
N GLY A 55 -0.81 3.51 11.37
CA GLY A 55 -1.07 3.80 12.79
C GLY A 55 0.18 3.85 13.68
N GLU A 56 1.38 3.66 13.14
CA GLU A 56 2.62 3.76 13.91
C GLU A 56 3.30 5.14 13.85
N ALA A 57 2.88 6.02 12.93
CA ALA A 57 3.44 7.36 12.77
C ALA A 57 2.38 8.37 12.27
N ASP A 58 2.56 9.64 12.65
CA ASP A 58 1.78 10.79 12.20
C ASP A 58 2.70 11.87 11.60
N ASP A 59 3.49 11.47 10.60
CA ASP A 59 4.54 12.27 9.95
C ASP A 59 4.30 12.45 8.43
N GLY A 60 3.04 12.37 8.00
CA GLY A 60 2.65 12.35 6.59
C GLY A 60 3.16 13.55 5.77
N GLU A 61 3.07 14.76 6.31
CA GLU A 61 3.60 15.96 5.64
C GLU A 61 5.12 15.94 5.48
N ALA A 62 5.84 15.38 6.46
CA ALA A 62 7.29 15.21 6.36
C ALA A 62 7.66 14.20 5.26
N ARG A 63 6.84 13.16 5.07
CA ARG A 63 7.01 12.18 3.98
C ARG A 63 6.74 12.79 2.61
N PHE A 64 5.68 13.58 2.46
CA PHE A 64 5.45 14.33 1.22
C PHE A 64 6.60 15.30 0.91
N THR A 65 7.07 16.06 1.91
CA THR A 65 8.21 16.97 1.76
C THR A 65 9.46 16.23 1.30
N ALA A 66 9.76 15.08 1.89
CA ALA A 66 10.92 14.28 1.54
C ALA A 66 10.78 13.62 0.15
N LEU A 67 9.58 13.18 -0.22
CA LEU A 67 9.28 12.63 -1.55
C LEU A 67 9.45 13.69 -2.64
N GLU A 68 8.94 14.90 -2.42
CA GLU A 68 9.12 16.03 -3.34
C GLU A 68 10.61 16.40 -3.48
N ALA A 69 11.33 16.53 -2.36
CA ALA A 69 12.76 16.83 -2.39
C ALA A 69 13.56 15.78 -3.18
N TRP A 70 13.23 14.50 -3.00
CA TRP A 70 13.85 13.40 -3.72
C TRP A 70 13.59 13.48 -5.23
N ILE A 71 12.34 13.61 -5.67
CA ILE A 71 12.05 13.62 -7.11
C ILE A 71 12.58 14.88 -7.80
N ARG A 72 12.58 16.04 -7.14
CA ARG A 72 13.17 17.28 -7.68
C ARG A 72 14.69 17.20 -7.79
N ALA A 73 15.37 16.42 -6.95
CA ALA A 73 16.80 16.18 -7.09
C ALA A 73 17.13 15.34 -8.33
N LEU A 74 16.25 14.42 -8.73
CA LEU A 74 16.41 13.59 -9.92
C LEU A 74 15.92 14.28 -11.21
N VAL A 75 14.88 15.10 -11.11
CA VAL A 75 14.26 15.82 -12.22
C VAL A 75 14.22 17.32 -11.87
N PRO A 76 15.31 18.08 -12.12
CA PRO A 76 15.38 19.50 -11.74
C PRO A 76 14.30 20.37 -12.40
N ASP A 77 13.90 20.04 -13.63
CA ASP A 77 12.87 20.75 -14.40
C ASP A 77 11.44 20.24 -14.12
N LEU A 78 11.23 19.52 -13.01
CA LEU A 78 9.91 19.01 -12.62
C LEU A 78 8.93 20.18 -12.42
N GLY A 79 7.79 20.07 -13.10
CA GLY A 79 6.75 21.10 -13.08
C GLY A 79 6.01 21.21 -11.75
N ARG A 80 4.86 21.89 -11.79
CA ARG A 80 4.02 22.07 -10.60
C ARG A 80 3.49 20.73 -10.10
N GLU A 81 3.28 20.66 -8.79
CA GLU A 81 2.48 19.61 -8.19
C GLU A 81 1.01 19.75 -8.62
N ARG A 82 0.43 18.67 -9.11
CA ARG A 82 -1.00 18.57 -9.45
C ARG A 82 -1.83 18.06 -8.29
N ALA A 83 -1.29 17.09 -7.54
CA ALA A 83 -1.95 16.45 -6.43
C ALA A 83 -0.95 15.67 -5.58
N ARG A 84 -1.33 15.42 -4.32
CA ARG A 84 -0.70 14.46 -3.43
C ARG A 84 -1.77 13.64 -2.73
N TRP A 85 -1.49 12.38 -2.44
CA TRP A 85 -2.41 11.51 -1.72
C TRP A 85 -1.65 10.44 -0.95
N SER A 86 -2.34 9.82 0.01
CA SER A 86 -1.87 8.59 0.65
C SER A 86 -2.88 7.47 0.42
N GLY A 87 -2.40 6.25 0.46
CA GLY A 87 -3.20 5.04 0.34
C GLY A 87 -2.80 4.01 1.39
N GLN A 88 -3.59 2.95 1.51
CA GLN A 88 -3.25 1.80 2.34
C GLN A 88 -3.05 0.57 1.47
N VAL A 89 -1.96 -0.15 1.72
CA VAL A 89 -1.66 -1.45 1.12
C VAL A 89 -1.63 -2.51 2.22
N LEU A 90 -1.99 -3.74 1.85
CA LEU A 90 -1.92 -4.89 2.75
C LEU A 90 -0.79 -5.78 2.31
N ASP A 91 0.30 -5.77 3.07
CA ASP A 91 1.47 -6.57 2.78
C ASP A 91 1.29 -7.98 3.35
N THR A 92 1.58 -8.96 2.52
CA THR A 92 1.72 -10.35 2.93
C THR A 92 3.17 -10.61 3.32
N ILE A 93 3.40 -11.66 4.11
CA ILE A 93 4.74 -11.99 4.62
C ILE A 93 5.73 -12.37 3.50
N ASP A 94 5.24 -12.72 2.33
CA ASP A 94 6.00 -13.10 1.14
C ASP A 94 5.76 -12.18 -0.05
N TYR A 95 5.06 -11.05 0.16
CA TYR A 95 4.62 -10.08 -0.86
C TYR A 95 3.76 -10.65 -2.00
N CYS A 96 3.39 -11.94 -1.94
CA CYS A 96 2.50 -12.58 -2.91
C CYS A 96 1.04 -12.41 -2.46
N GLY A 97 0.10 -12.21 -3.40
CA GLY A 97 -1.33 -12.11 -3.06
C GLY A 97 -1.91 -13.39 -2.45
N PHE A 98 -2.92 -13.28 -1.59
CA PHE A 98 -3.76 -14.42 -1.19
C PHE A 98 -4.98 -14.47 -2.11
N ILE A 99 -4.96 -15.39 -3.08
CA ILE A 99 -5.95 -15.51 -4.15
C ILE A 99 -6.33 -16.98 -4.32
N GLY A 100 -7.58 -17.33 -4.04
CA GLY A 100 -8.06 -18.72 -4.18
C GLY A 100 -9.27 -19.04 -3.30
N ARG A 101 -9.50 -20.33 -3.03
CA ARG A 101 -10.61 -20.77 -2.16
C ARG A 101 -10.36 -20.37 -0.71
N SER A 102 -11.43 -19.99 -0.02
CA SER A 102 -11.39 -19.76 1.42
C SER A 102 -11.09 -21.08 2.14
N PRO A 103 -10.16 -21.09 3.12
CA PRO A 103 -9.91 -22.27 3.93
C PRO A 103 -11.21 -22.69 4.64
N GLY A 104 -11.53 -23.99 4.58
CA GLY A 104 -12.76 -24.54 5.17
C GLY A 104 -14.06 -24.30 4.38
N ASN A 105 -14.05 -23.54 3.27
CA ASN A 105 -15.21 -23.38 2.41
C ASN A 105 -14.83 -23.24 0.93
N GLY A 106 -14.99 -24.32 0.17
CA GLY A 106 -14.62 -24.37 -1.26
C GLY A 106 -15.46 -23.49 -2.18
N ASN A 107 -16.60 -22.94 -1.72
CA ASN A 107 -17.49 -22.09 -2.52
C ASN A 107 -17.32 -20.59 -2.24
N VAL A 108 -16.39 -20.22 -1.36
CA VAL A 108 -16.03 -18.82 -1.09
C VAL A 108 -14.62 -18.59 -1.64
N PHE A 109 -14.42 -17.47 -2.33
CA PHE A 109 -13.14 -17.11 -2.92
C PHE A 109 -12.62 -15.81 -2.30
N ILE A 110 -11.31 -15.74 -2.12
CA ILE A 110 -10.59 -14.62 -1.53
C ILE A 110 -9.63 -14.08 -2.59
N ALA A 111 -9.49 -12.75 -2.65
CA ALA A 111 -8.44 -12.04 -3.38
C ALA A 111 -8.03 -10.82 -2.55
N THR A 112 -6.87 -10.89 -1.89
CA THR A 112 -6.39 -9.86 -0.96
C THR A 112 -4.87 -9.91 -0.79
N GLY A 113 -4.30 -9.00 0.00
CA GLY A 113 -2.87 -9.01 0.34
C GLY A 113 -1.97 -8.72 -0.86
N ASP A 114 -2.37 -7.82 -1.74
CA ASP A 114 -1.68 -7.62 -3.01
C ASP A 114 -0.32 -6.93 -2.88
N SER A 115 0.04 -6.43 -1.69
CA SER A 115 1.34 -5.82 -1.38
C SER A 115 1.76 -4.73 -2.38
N GLY A 116 0.81 -3.86 -2.75
CA GLY A 116 1.00 -2.77 -3.71
C GLY A 116 0.89 -3.18 -5.18
N GLN A 117 0.68 -4.47 -5.47
CA GLN A 117 0.56 -5.03 -6.82
C GLN A 117 -0.89 -5.25 -7.26
N GLY A 118 -1.85 -4.50 -6.69
CA GLY A 118 -3.28 -4.71 -6.89
C GLY A 118 -3.76 -4.75 -8.35
N MET A 119 -3.16 -3.99 -9.27
CA MET A 119 -3.52 -4.07 -10.69
C MET A 119 -3.14 -5.42 -11.31
N THR A 120 -1.92 -5.89 -11.02
CA THR A 120 -1.41 -7.19 -11.50
C THR A 120 -2.15 -8.34 -10.84
N HIS A 121 -2.28 -8.30 -9.51
CA HIS A 121 -2.98 -9.31 -8.73
C HIS A 121 -4.49 -9.35 -9.01
N GLY A 122 -5.12 -8.22 -9.37
CA GLY A 122 -6.53 -8.19 -9.76
C GLY A 122 -6.78 -8.91 -11.08
N ALA A 123 -5.93 -8.68 -12.10
CA ALA A 123 -6.02 -9.41 -13.36
C ALA A 123 -5.77 -10.92 -13.17
N LEU A 124 -4.72 -11.26 -12.40
CA LEU A 124 -4.41 -12.64 -12.04
C LEU A 124 -5.57 -13.31 -11.29
N ALA A 125 -6.20 -12.62 -10.34
CA ALA A 125 -7.33 -13.14 -9.59
C ALA A 125 -8.51 -13.49 -10.48
N GLY A 126 -8.81 -12.67 -11.47
CA GLY A 126 -9.85 -12.96 -12.46
C GLY A 126 -9.61 -14.28 -13.20
N LEU A 127 -8.37 -14.52 -13.63
CA LEU A 127 -7.98 -15.76 -14.33
C LEU A 127 -8.03 -16.96 -13.37
N LEU A 128 -7.34 -16.85 -12.23
CA LEU A 128 -7.20 -17.95 -11.28
C LEU A 128 -8.56 -18.37 -10.70
N ILE A 129 -9.39 -17.43 -10.25
CA ILE A 129 -10.70 -17.76 -9.67
C ILE A 129 -11.64 -18.35 -10.72
N ARG A 130 -11.62 -17.83 -11.97
CA ARG A 130 -12.40 -18.43 -13.06
C ARG A 130 -12.04 -19.90 -13.25
N ASP A 131 -10.75 -20.24 -13.28
CA ASP A 131 -10.29 -21.62 -13.49
C ASP A 131 -10.68 -22.52 -12.32
N LEU A 132 -10.53 -22.04 -11.08
CA LEU A 132 -11.00 -22.79 -9.90
C LEU A 132 -12.51 -23.04 -9.92
N ILE A 133 -13.31 -22.13 -10.48
CA ILE A 133 -14.77 -22.30 -10.60
C ILE A 133 -15.13 -23.27 -11.73
N VAL A 134 -14.54 -23.09 -12.91
CA VAL A 134 -14.96 -23.80 -14.14
C VAL A 134 -14.25 -25.14 -14.30
N GLU A 135 -12.95 -25.19 -14.03
CA GLU A 135 -12.08 -26.35 -14.26
C GLU A 135 -11.74 -27.08 -12.97
N GLY A 136 -11.93 -26.42 -11.82
CA GLY A 136 -11.67 -26.98 -10.50
C GLY A 136 -10.22 -26.90 -10.04
N SER A 137 -9.29 -26.42 -10.89
CA SER A 137 -7.86 -26.30 -10.60
C SER A 137 -7.20 -25.19 -11.44
N ASN A 138 -6.04 -24.70 -11.02
CA ASN A 138 -5.21 -23.76 -11.79
C ASN A 138 -3.70 -23.99 -11.47
N PRO A 139 -2.77 -23.86 -12.43
CA PRO A 139 -1.34 -24.08 -12.19
C PRO A 139 -0.71 -23.19 -11.11
N TRP A 140 -1.30 -22.02 -10.83
CA TRP A 140 -0.83 -21.06 -9.84
C TRP A 140 -1.52 -21.19 -8.48
N GLU A 141 -2.48 -22.12 -8.33
CA GLU A 141 -3.27 -22.28 -7.10
C GLU A 141 -2.39 -22.41 -5.86
N ALA A 142 -1.37 -23.27 -5.88
CA ALA A 142 -0.50 -23.50 -4.73
C ALA A 142 0.32 -22.26 -4.32
N VAL A 143 0.68 -21.40 -5.29
CA VAL A 143 1.47 -20.19 -5.03
C VAL A 143 0.63 -19.11 -4.37
N TYR A 144 -0.65 -19.00 -4.75
CA TYR A 144 -1.54 -17.94 -4.27
C TYR A 144 -2.54 -18.40 -3.21
N ALA A 145 -2.58 -19.69 -2.88
CA ALA A 145 -3.52 -20.29 -1.93
C ALA A 145 -3.63 -19.46 -0.62
N PRO A 146 -4.84 -19.08 -0.18
CA PRO A 146 -5.03 -18.31 1.05
C PRO A 146 -4.55 -18.98 2.34
N ASP A 147 -4.40 -20.30 2.37
CA ASP A 147 -3.86 -21.09 3.50
C ASP A 147 -2.39 -21.51 3.31
N ARG A 148 -1.70 -21.00 2.28
CA ARG A 148 -0.28 -21.30 2.10
C ARG A 148 0.51 -20.85 3.32
N THR A 149 1.56 -21.60 3.65
CA THR A 149 2.54 -21.23 4.67
C THR A 149 3.86 -20.91 3.96
N PRO A 150 4.19 -19.62 3.77
CA PRO A 150 5.40 -19.26 3.05
C PRO A 150 6.67 -19.72 3.80
N PRO A 151 7.71 -20.22 3.11
CA PRO A 151 8.92 -20.72 3.78
C PRO A 151 9.66 -19.67 4.62
N ALA A 152 9.51 -18.38 4.30
CA ALA A 152 10.11 -17.26 5.04
C ALA A 152 9.44 -16.98 6.41
N ALA A 153 8.37 -17.70 6.76
CA ALA A 153 7.39 -17.30 7.76
C ALA A 153 7.81 -17.34 9.24
N PHE A 154 9.05 -17.70 9.61
CA PHE A 154 9.38 -17.79 11.04
C PHE A 154 10.06 -16.55 11.64
N ALA A 155 10.86 -15.81 10.88
CA ALA A 155 11.64 -14.70 11.44
C ALA A 155 10.89 -13.34 11.38
N GLN A 156 10.22 -13.01 10.28
CA GLN A 156 9.48 -11.75 10.13
C GLN A 156 8.15 -11.71 10.90
N TYR A 157 7.43 -12.84 10.96
CA TYR A 157 6.13 -12.93 11.65
C TYR A 157 6.20 -12.55 13.13
N VAL A 158 7.32 -12.82 13.80
CA VAL A 158 7.52 -12.49 15.22
C VAL A 158 7.70 -10.99 15.41
N ASN A 159 8.46 -10.32 14.53
CA ASN A 159 8.67 -8.87 14.64
C ASN A 159 7.43 -8.06 14.25
N GLU A 160 6.69 -8.46 13.23
CA GLU A 160 5.53 -7.70 12.75
C GLU A 160 4.34 -7.73 13.72
N ASN A 161 4.17 -8.82 14.49
CA ASN A 161 3.06 -8.96 15.45
C ASN A 161 3.35 -8.38 16.83
N LEU A 162 4.62 -8.06 17.16
CA LEU A 162 4.95 -7.38 18.42
C LEU A 162 4.29 -6.00 18.52
N THR A 163 4.11 -5.27 17.41
CA THR A 163 3.40 -3.99 17.48
C THR A 163 1.90 -4.16 17.72
N THR A 164 1.29 -5.26 17.26
CA THR A 164 -0.15 -5.49 17.49
C THR A 164 -0.47 -5.54 18.99
N VAL A 165 0.40 -6.19 19.78
CA VAL A 165 0.27 -6.21 21.25
C VAL A 165 0.45 -4.82 21.87
N LYS A 166 1.39 -4.01 21.36
CA LYS A 166 1.60 -2.62 21.81
C LYS A 166 0.40 -1.72 21.49
N ASN A 167 -0.16 -1.84 20.29
CA ASN A 167 -1.30 -1.04 19.85
C ASN A 167 -2.58 -1.43 20.60
N VAL A 168 -2.75 -2.73 20.92
CA VAL A 168 -3.82 -3.20 21.82
C VAL A 168 -3.67 -2.64 23.24
N ALA A 169 -2.44 -2.54 23.76
CA ALA A 169 -2.21 -1.86 25.05
C ALA A 169 -2.53 -0.35 24.99
N GLY A 170 -2.39 0.28 23.83
CA GLY A 170 -2.82 1.66 23.60
C GLY A 170 -4.32 1.86 23.78
N TYR A 171 -5.16 0.89 23.41
CA TYR A 171 -6.60 0.93 23.68
C TYR A 171 -6.97 0.79 25.17
N LEU A 172 -6.03 0.47 26.04
CA LEU A 172 -6.23 0.47 27.50
C LEU A 172 -5.82 1.81 28.15
N LEU A 173 -5.28 2.74 27.37
CA LEU A 173 -5.01 4.10 27.83
C LEU A 173 -6.32 4.90 27.84
N PRO A 174 -6.46 5.90 28.73
CA PRO A 174 -7.64 6.76 28.73
C PRO A 174 -7.74 7.55 27.41
N GLY A 175 -8.98 7.78 26.94
CA GLY A 175 -9.26 8.50 25.72
C GLY A 175 -8.60 9.89 25.66
N GLU A 176 -8.28 10.35 24.45
CA GLU A 176 -7.67 11.65 24.18
C GLU A 176 -8.58 12.82 24.59
N ILE A 177 -9.90 12.60 24.58
CA ILE A 177 -10.93 13.56 24.98
C ILE A 177 -11.82 12.96 26.08
N LYS A 178 -12.39 13.82 26.93
CA LYS A 178 -13.29 13.41 28.01
C LYS A 178 -14.76 13.54 27.63
N SER A 179 -15.06 14.44 26.71
CA SER A 179 -16.38 14.60 26.09
C SER A 179 -16.22 14.98 24.63
N ALA A 180 -17.23 14.64 23.82
CA ALA A 180 -17.35 15.17 22.46
C ALA A 180 -17.43 16.72 22.44
N ASP A 181 -17.87 17.34 23.54
CA ASP A 181 -17.94 18.81 23.68
C ASP A 181 -16.56 19.48 23.70
N ASP A 182 -15.48 18.71 23.92
CA ASP A 182 -14.11 19.21 23.92
C ASP A 182 -13.57 19.47 22.50
N LEU A 183 -14.27 18.99 21.45
CA LEU A 183 -13.85 19.09 20.06
C LEU A 183 -14.31 20.39 19.38
N LYS A 184 -13.39 21.07 18.68
CA LYS A 184 -13.72 22.19 17.79
C LYS A 184 -13.99 21.72 16.36
N PRO A 185 -14.64 22.54 15.51
CA PRO A 185 -14.79 22.23 14.09
C PRO A 185 -13.44 21.93 13.42
N GLY A 186 -13.32 20.75 12.82
CA GLY A 186 -12.09 20.27 12.16
C GLY A 186 -11.17 19.43 13.05
N GLU A 187 -11.50 19.27 14.34
CA GLU A 187 -10.79 18.36 15.24
C GLU A 187 -11.49 17.00 15.32
N GLY A 188 -10.73 15.98 15.71
CA GLY A 188 -11.23 14.67 16.10
C GLY A 188 -10.45 14.19 17.32
N GLY A 189 -11.02 13.26 18.08
CA GLY A 189 -10.37 12.68 19.23
C GLY A 189 -10.99 11.34 19.60
N ILE A 190 -10.20 10.48 20.23
CA ILE A 190 -10.66 9.18 20.71
C ILE A 190 -11.33 9.34 22.08
N LEU A 191 -12.62 9.02 22.17
CA LEU A 191 -13.36 8.90 23.44
C LEU A 191 -13.36 7.42 23.87
N GLN A 192 -12.91 7.14 25.10
CA GLN A 192 -12.93 5.81 25.71
C GLN A 192 -13.44 5.92 27.15
N ASP A 193 -14.44 5.10 27.49
CA ASP A 193 -15.05 4.97 28.83
C ASP A 193 -14.21 4.09 29.79
#